data_AF-A0A822BYN8-F1
#
_entry.id   AF-A0A822BYN8-F1
#
_cell.length_a   1.000
_cell.length_b   1.000
_cell.length_c   1.000
_cell.angle_alpha   90.00
_cell.angle_beta   90.00
_cell.angle_gamma   90.00
#
_symmetry.space_group_name_H-M   'P 1'
#
loop_
_entity.id
_entity.type
_entity.pdbx_description
1 polymer ?
#
loop_
_entity_poly.entity_id
_entity_poly.type
_entity_poly.pdbx_seq_one_letter_code
_entity_poly.pdbx_strand_id
1 'polypeptide(L)'
;QVMSYLLSLLEHSNLDLIYLSWLWNLFKPLCIVLLTLFLLPAIILIFMYCSSLFCLIYKHWNRLKAAYSEDLWYGAIKTLAVFWELQATIWHGYEVEGLENIPTQGPVLIIFYHGALPIDFYYLFAKIWLYRNRRVRVVADKFVFKIPGLASLLEALEIQPSTLAICKLMLEEGHILAIAPGGVREALFGDQNYHLIWKERKGFAKLAIDAKVPIIPMFTKNCREAVRAMTLGRRK
;
A
#
# COMPACT_ATOMS: atom_id res chain seq x y z
N GLN A 1 50.26 12.19 41.25
CA GLN A 1 50.03 12.35 39.79
C GLN A 1 48.84 11.54 39.28
N VAL A 2 48.71 10.24 39.58
CA VAL A 2 47.53 9.45 39.13
C VAL A 2 46.22 9.89 39.81
N MET A 3 46.24 10.14 41.12
CA MET A 3 45.05 10.58 41.89
C MET A 3 44.50 11.94 41.39
N SER A 4 45.37 12.89 41.07
CA SER A 4 45.00 14.21 40.57
C SER A 4 44.39 14.15 39.16
N TYR A 5 44.89 13.23 38.32
CA TYR A 5 44.33 12.99 36.99
C TYR A 5 42.93 12.34 37.07
N LEU A 6 42.75 11.38 37.97
CA LEU A 6 41.44 10.75 38.21
C LEU A 6 40.42 11.76 38.77
N LEU A 7 40.83 12.64 39.68
CA LEU A 7 39.98 13.73 40.17
C LEU A 7 39.59 14.70 39.06
N SER A 8 40.51 15.07 38.16
CA SER A 8 40.18 15.93 37.02
C SER A 8 39.20 15.30 36.03
N LEU A 9 39.27 13.97 35.82
CA LEU A 9 38.33 13.23 34.97
C LEU A 9 36.93 13.14 35.61
N LEU A 10 36.87 12.94 36.93
CA LEU A 10 35.61 12.93 37.69
C LEU A 10 34.96 14.33 37.73
N GLU A 11 35.77 15.38 37.80
CA GLU A 11 35.28 16.76 37.78
C GLU A 11 34.75 17.17 36.40
N HIS A 12 35.46 16.78 35.32
CA HIS A 12 35.00 17.00 33.95
C HIS A 12 33.70 16.24 33.64
N SER A 13 33.62 14.96 34.00
CA SER A 13 32.41 14.16 33.80
C SER A 13 31.22 14.65 34.62
N ASN A 14 31.44 15.16 35.84
CA ASN A 14 30.39 15.81 36.62
C ASN A 14 29.92 17.12 35.97
N LEU A 15 30.84 17.94 35.45
CA LEU A 15 30.49 19.17 34.73
C LEU A 15 29.68 18.87 33.46
N ASP A 16 30.04 17.83 32.71
CA ASP A 16 29.31 17.37 31.53
C ASP A 16 27.89 16.90 31.90
N LEU A 17 27.74 16.15 32.99
CA LEU A 17 26.43 15.69 33.48
C LEU A 17 25.55 16.84 33.98
N ILE A 18 26.15 17.83 34.65
CA ILE A 18 25.45 19.05 35.11
C ILE A 18 24.99 19.86 33.89
N TYR A 19 25.85 20.02 32.89
CA TYR A 19 25.54 20.73 31.66
C TYR A 19 24.42 20.04 30.87
N LEU A 20 24.49 18.71 30.69
CA LEU A 20 23.45 17.92 30.04
C LEU A 20 22.12 17.98 30.80
N SER A 21 22.15 17.95 32.14
CA SER A 21 20.95 18.08 32.98
C SER A 21 20.32 19.46 32.85
N TRP A 22 21.13 20.53 32.85
CA TRP A 22 20.65 21.89 32.62
C TRP A 22 20.04 22.04 31.22
N LEU A 23 20.72 21.52 30.20
CA LEU A 23 20.25 21.53 28.80
C LEU A 23 18.94 20.77 28.64
N TRP A 24 18.84 19.58 29.26
CA TRP A 24 17.59 18.82 29.29
C TRP A 24 16.47 19.61 29.95
N ASN A 25 16.71 20.22 31.11
CA ASN A 25 15.70 21.01 31.81
C ASN A 25 15.26 22.25 31.03
N LEU A 26 16.15 22.84 30.23
CA LEU A 26 15.83 23.93 29.31
C LEU A 26 14.88 23.49 28.17
N PHE A 27 15.14 22.33 27.54
CA PHE A 27 14.33 21.83 26.41
C PHE A 27 13.11 20.98 26.82
N LYS A 28 13.10 20.41 28.03
CA LYS A 28 12.01 19.59 28.56
C LYS A 28 10.62 20.21 28.43
N PRO A 29 10.36 21.49 28.79
CA PRO A 29 9.04 22.08 28.62
C PRO A 29 8.63 22.16 27.14
N LEU A 30 9.56 22.48 26.23
CA LEU A 30 9.30 22.48 24.78
C LEU A 30 8.96 21.08 24.28
N CYS A 31 9.71 20.06 24.69
CA CYS A 31 9.42 18.66 24.35
C CYS A 31 8.06 18.20 24.89
N ILE A 32 7.69 18.58 26.12
CA ILE A 32 6.38 18.26 26.70
C ILE A 32 5.26 18.93 25.90
N VAL A 33 5.42 20.20 25.54
CA VAL A 33 4.44 20.95 24.74
C VAL A 33 4.30 20.34 23.35
N LEU A 34 5.40 20.03 22.66
CA LEU A 34 5.36 19.36 21.36
C LEU A 34 4.74 17.95 21.45
N LEU A 35 5.14 17.16 22.45
CA LEU A 35 4.57 15.84 22.68
C LEU A 35 3.07 15.95 22.95
N THR A 36 2.63 16.84 23.81
CA THR A 36 1.19 16.97 24.14
C THR A 36 0.36 17.54 22.99
N LEU A 37 0.85 18.54 22.26
CA LEU A 37 0.13 19.13 21.12
C LEU A 37 0.01 18.17 19.93
N PHE A 38 1.01 17.32 19.69
CA PHE A 38 1.01 16.45 18.51
C PHE A 38 0.63 15.00 18.85
N LEU A 39 1.16 14.43 19.93
CA LEU A 39 0.94 13.03 20.31
C LEU A 39 -0.48 12.80 20.84
N LEU A 40 -0.99 13.66 21.72
CA LEU A 40 -2.31 13.44 22.33
C LEU A 40 -3.43 13.54 21.28
N PRO A 41 -3.49 14.58 20.41
CA PRO A 41 -4.44 14.59 19.29
C PRO A 41 -4.25 13.43 18.32
N ALA A 42 -3.01 13.01 18.04
CA ALA A 42 -2.76 11.83 17.20
C ALA A 42 -3.33 10.54 17.83
N ILE A 43 -3.16 10.33 19.14
CA ILE A 43 -3.74 9.19 19.87
C ILE A 43 -5.26 9.24 19.83
N ILE A 44 -5.87 10.41 20.08
CA ILE A 44 -7.33 10.58 20.03
C ILE A 44 -7.86 10.27 18.61
N LEU A 45 -7.19 10.78 17.58
CA LEU A 45 -7.54 10.47 16.18
C LEU A 45 -7.41 8.98 15.89
N ILE A 46 -6.32 8.33 16.29
CA ILE A 46 -6.15 6.88 16.15
C ILE A 46 -7.30 6.15 16.84
N PHE A 47 -7.68 6.53 18.06
CA PHE A 47 -8.77 5.89 18.78
C PHE A 47 -10.13 6.09 18.10
N MET A 48 -10.41 7.30 17.59
CA MET A 48 -11.61 7.58 16.78
C MET A 48 -11.64 6.73 15.51
N TYR A 49 -10.52 6.60 14.80
CA TYR A 49 -10.43 5.79 13.59
C TYR A 49 -10.54 4.29 13.88
N CYS A 50 -9.92 3.79 14.95
CA CYS A 50 -10.09 2.41 15.41
C CYS A 50 -11.54 2.12 15.79
N SER A 51 -12.23 3.07 16.46
CA SER A 51 -13.65 2.93 16.82
C SER A 51 -14.55 2.94 15.59
N SER A 52 -14.30 3.83 14.64
CA SER A 52 -15.00 3.86 13.35
C SER A 52 -14.81 2.55 12.59
N LEU A 53 -13.56 2.09 12.47
CA LEU A 53 -13.21 0.81 11.86
C LEU A 53 -13.96 -0.35 12.53
N PHE A 54 -14.00 -0.40 13.86
CA PHE A 54 -14.73 -1.41 14.60
C PHE A 54 -16.24 -1.40 14.26
N CYS A 55 -16.89 -0.24 14.30
CA CYS A 55 -18.30 -0.09 13.94
C CYS A 55 -18.58 -0.55 12.50
N LEU A 56 -17.65 -0.27 11.58
CA LEU A 56 -17.80 -0.59 10.18
C LEU A 56 -17.53 -2.08 9.87
N ILE A 57 -16.54 -2.69 10.54
CA ILE A 57 -16.35 -4.14 10.56
C ILE A 57 -17.62 -4.82 11.09
N TYR A 58 -18.19 -4.30 12.18
CA TYR A 58 -19.44 -4.81 12.74
C TYR A 58 -20.62 -4.67 11.75
N LYS A 59 -20.72 -3.56 11.02
CA LYS A 59 -21.72 -3.39 9.95
C LYS A 59 -21.58 -4.46 8.85
N HIS A 60 -20.37 -4.94 8.60
CA HIS A 60 -20.08 -5.98 7.61
C HIS A 60 -20.03 -7.39 8.22
N TRP A 61 -20.33 -7.52 9.52
CA TRP A 61 -20.16 -8.75 10.29
C TRP A 61 -20.84 -9.96 9.67
N ASN A 62 -22.08 -9.81 9.17
CA ASN A 62 -22.80 -10.94 8.57
C ASN A 62 -22.09 -11.47 7.31
N ARG A 63 -21.47 -10.60 6.50
CA ARG A 63 -20.67 -11.00 5.33
C ARG A 63 -19.34 -11.62 5.72
N LEU A 64 -18.73 -11.12 6.81
CA LEU A 64 -17.50 -11.68 7.37
C LEU A 64 -17.75 -13.06 7.98
N LYS A 65 -18.84 -13.25 8.73
CA LYS A 65 -19.20 -14.52 9.35
C LYS A 65 -19.35 -15.64 8.32
N ALA A 66 -19.94 -15.35 7.16
CA ALA A 66 -20.03 -16.29 6.03
C ALA A 66 -18.65 -16.63 5.43
N ALA A 67 -17.73 -15.66 5.38
CA ALA A 67 -16.36 -15.92 4.91
C ALA A 67 -15.55 -16.77 5.90
N TYR A 68 -15.64 -16.46 7.20
CA TYR A 68 -14.97 -17.20 8.26
C TYR A 68 -15.52 -18.63 8.44
N SER A 69 -16.77 -18.90 8.05
CA SER A 69 -17.33 -20.25 8.10
C SER A 69 -16.80 -21.19 7.02
N GLU A 70 -16.27 -20.65 5.91
CA GLU A 70 -15.65 -21.46 4.86
C GLU A 70 -14.17 -21.68 5.16
N ASP A 71 -13.43 -20.58 5.42
CA ASP A 71 -11.99 -20.63 5.68
C ASP A 71 -11.53 -19.43 6.51
N LEU A 72 -10.68 -19.68 7.52
CA LEU A 72 -10.21 -18.63 8.44
C LEU A 72 -9.32 -17.60 7.73
N TRP A 73 -8.48 -18.05 6.80
CA TRP A 73 -7.60 -17.18 6.04
C TRP A 73 -8.41 -16.29 5.08
N TYR A 74 -9.40 -16.87 4.40
CA TYR A 74 -10.35 -16.12 3.58
C TYR A 74 -11.12 -15.07 4.38
N GLY A 75 -11.58 -15.41 5.59
CA GLY A 75 -12.18 -14.45 6.52
C GLY A 75 -11.25 -13.30 6.90
N ALA A 76 -9.98 -13.60 7.18
CA ALA A 76 -8.96 -12.59 7.50
C ALA A 76 -8.71 -11.64 6.33
N ILE A 77 -8.55 -12.15 5.11
CA ILE A 77 -8.31 -11.29 3.96
C ILE A 77 -9.55 -10.46 3.62
N LYS A 78 -10.76 -11.01 3.75
CA LYS A 78 -12.00 -10.24 3.54
C LYS A 78 -12.14 -9.11 4.57
N THR A 79 -11.69 -9.34 5.80
CA THR A 79 -11.58 -8.30 6.83
C THR A 79 -10.58 -7.21 6.43
N LEU A 80 -9.42 -7.60 5.90
CA LEU A 80 -8.43 -6.66 5.35
C LEU A 80 -9.01 -5.87 4.17
N ALA A 81 -9.78 -6.50 3.29
CA ALA A 81 -10.46 -5.81 2.19
C ALA A 81 -11.47 -4.77 2.71
N VAL A 82 -12.25 -5.09 3.76
CA VAL A 82 -13.12 -4.12 4.43
C VAL A 82 -12.28 -2.95 4.97
N PHE A 83 -11.17 -3.22 5.64
CA PHE A 83 -10.28 -2.16 6.13
C PHE A 83 -9.82 -1.22 5.01
N TRP A 84 -9.30 -1.76 3.91
CA TRP A 84 -8.84 -0.97 2.77
C TRP A 84 -9.98 -0.19 2.10
N GLU A 85 -11.16 -0.78 1.97
CA GLU A 85 -12.34 -0.10 1.41
C GLU A 85 -12.75 1.11 2.25
N LEU A 86 -12.75 0.95 3.57
CA LEU A 86 -13.12 2.00 4.50
C LEU A 86 -12.09 3.12 4.50
N GLN A 87 -10.80 2.77 4.52
CA GLN A 87 -9.74 3.75 4.38
C GLN A 87 -9.87 4.51 3.06
N ALA A 88 -10.13 3.81 1.95
CA ALA A 88 -10.32 4.43 0.64
C ALA A 88 -11.46 5.46 0.67
N THR A 89 -12.58 5.08 1.27
CA THR A 89 -13.79 5.92 1.32
C THR A 89 -13.62 7.09 2.27
N ILE A 90 -13.10 6.87 3.48
CA ILE A 90 -13.01 7.89 4.53
C ILE A 90 -11.88 8.88 4.27
N TRP A 91 -10.68 8.40 3.94
CA TRP A 91 -9.50 9.26 3.80
C TRP A 91 -9.38 9.90 2.43
N HIS A 92 -9.79 9.18 1.39
CA HIS A 92 -9.53 9.60 0.01
C HIS A 92 -10.80 9.87 -0.79
N GLY A 93 -11.99 9.58 -0.27
CA GLY A 93 -13.23 9.64 -1.05
C GLY A 93 -13.12 8.79 -2.33
N TYR A 94 -12.46 7.62 -2.25
CA TYR A 94 -12.12 6.84 -3.44
C TYR A 94 -13.36 6.18 -4.04
N GLU A 95 -13.68 6.60 -5.26
CA GLU A 95 -14.80 6.11 -6.05
C GLU A 95 -14.31 5.29 -7.25
N VAL A 96 -15.09 4.29 -7.64
CA VAL A 96 -14.81 3.45 -8.81
C VAL A 96 -16.03 3.48 -9.72
N GLU A 97 -15.87 4.11 -10.87
CA GLU A 97 -16.83 4.05 -11.97
C GLU A 97 -16.51 2.82 -12.84
N GLY A 98 -17.53 2.07 -13.25
CA GLY A 98 -17.35 0.91 -14.12
C GLY A 98 -16.91 -0.38 -13.41
N LEU A 99 -17.11 -0.48 -12.09
CA LEU A 99 -16.88 -1.74 -11.35
C LEU A 99 -17.74 -2.89 -11.91
N GLU A 100 -18.89 -2.54 -12.49
CA GLU A 100 -19.80 -3.44 -13.18
C GLU A 100 -19.22 -4.08 -14.45
N ASN A 101 -18.17 -3.51 -15.02
CA ASN A 101 -17.48 -4.06 -16.19
C ASN A 101 -16.61 -5.27 -15.83
N ILE A 102 -16.29 -5.49 -14.56
CA ILE A 102 -15.51 -6.66 -14.11
C ILE A 102 -16.38 -7.91 -14.18
N PRO A 103 -16.17 -8.87 -15.11
CA PRO A 103 -17.06 -10.01 -15.27
C PRO A 103 -17.18 -10.84 -13.98
N THR A 104 -18.37 -11.39 -13.73
CA THR A 104 -18.65 -12.22 -12.54
C THR A 104 -17.99 -13.58 -12.62
N GLN A 105 -17.63 -14.05 -13.83
CA GLN A 105 -16.94 -15.31 -14.09
C GLN A 105 -16.01 -15.18 -15.30
N GLY A 106 -15.08 -16.11 -15.43
CA GLY A 106 -14.13 -16.14 -16.54
C GLY A 106 -12.95 -15.19 -16.39
N PRO A 107 -11.91 -15.35 -17.23
CA PRO A 107 -10.68 -14.59 -17.08
C PRO A 107 -10.77 -13.18 -17.65
N VAL A 108 -10.00 -12.28 -17.06
CA VAL A 108 -9.87 -10.91 -17.55
C VAL A 108 -8.51 -10.33 -17.16
N LEU A 109 -7.94 -9.54 -18.06
CA LEU A 109 -6.68 -8.85 -17.85
C LEU A 109 -6.95 -7.37 -17.53
N ILE A 110 -6.69 -6.96 -16.30
CA ILE A 110 -6.74 -5.55 -15.90
C ILE A 110 -5.38 -4.92 -16.20
N ILE A 111 -5.38 -3.90 -17.05
CA ILE A 111 -4.18 -3.12 -17.37
C ILE A 111 -4.32 -1.75 -16.74
N PHE A 112 -3.43 -1.44 -15.81
CA PHE A 112 -3.51 -0.22 -15.03
C PHE A 112 -2.21 0.59 -15.07
N TYR A 113 -2.35 1.89 -14.83
CA TYR A 113 -1.23 2.80 -14.66
C TYR A 113 -0.54 2.56 -13.32
N HIS A 114 0.79 2.43 -13.30
CA HIS A 114 1.51 2.30 -12.03
C HIS A 114 1.69 3.66 -11.37
N GLY A 115 0.94 3.96 -10.30
CA GLY A 115 1.18 5.11 -9.42
C GLY A 115 2.53 5.02 -8.68
N ALA A 116 3.00 6.09 -8.05
CA ALA A 116 4.25 6.04 -7.28
C ALA A 116 4.17 5.04 -6.12
N LEU A 117 3.03 5.03 -5.43
CA LEU A 117 2.61 3.98 -4.51
C LEU A 117 1.29 3.41 -5.06
N PRO A 118 1.16 2.10 -5.30
CA PRO A 118 -0.03 1.50 -5.91
C PRO A 118 -1.19 1.32 -4.91
N ILE A 119 -1.40 2.30 -4.03
CA ILE A 119 -2.46 2.27 -3.00
C ILE A 119 -3.84 2.28 -3.65
N ASP A 120 -3.98 3.01 -4.74
CA ASP A 120 -5.20 3.05 -5.55
C ASP A 120 -5.59 1.65 -6.06
N PHE A 121 -4.61 0.83 -6.44
CA PHE A 121 -4.87 -0.54 -6.85
C PHE A 121 -5.34 -1.42 -5.68
N TYR A 122 -4.84 -1.21 -4.46
CA TYR A 122 -5.35 -1.92 -3.28
C TYR A 122 -6.80 -1.56 -2.96
N TYR A 123 -7.20 -0.31 -3.17
CA TYR A 123 -8.60 0.10 -3.04
C TYR A 123 -9.49 -0.56 -4.09
N LEU A 124 -9.05 -0.63 -5.35
CA LEU A 124 -9.78 -1.37 -6.38
C LEU A 124 -9.86 -2.87 -6.06
N PHE A 125 -8.76 -3.49 -5.64
CA PHE A 125 -8.70 -4.89 -5.21
C PHE A 125 -9.76 -5.19 -4.14
N ALA A 126 -9.81 -4.36 -3.10
CA ALA A 126 -10.78 -4.49 -2.01
C ALA A 126 -12.22 -4.39 -2.52
N LYS A 127 -12.52 -3.42 -3.39
CA LYS A 127 -13.87 -3.26 -3.97
C LYS A 127 -14.23 -4.42 -4.90
N ILE A 128 -13.32 -4.92 -5.73
CA ILE A 128 -13.58 -6.10 -6.59
C ILE A 128 -13.92 -7.31 -5.72
N TRP A 129 -13.17 -7.56 -4.65
CA TRP A 129 -13.46 -8.67 -3.76
C TRP A 129 -14.81 -8.48 -3.06
N LEU A 130 -15.04 -7.34 -2.42
CA LEU A 130 -16.25 -7.12 -1.60
C LEU A 130 -17.54 -7.07 -2.43
N TYR A 131 -17.49 -6.50 -3.63
CA TYR A 131 -18.69 -6.23 -4.45
C TYR A 131 -18.86 -7.16 -5.65
N ARG A 132 -17.77 -7.76 -6.18
CA ARG A 132 -17.84 -8.76 -7.27
C ARG A 132 -17.56 -10.18 -6.80
N ASN A 133 -17.09 -10.35 -5.56
CA ASN A 133 -16.67 -11.65 -5.00
C ASN A 133 -15.64 -12.37 -5.89
N ARG A 134 -14.73 -11.59 -6.50
CA ARG A 134 -13.68 -12.09 -7.39
C ARG A 134 -12.31 -11.79 -6.79
N ARG A 135 -11.40 -12.76 -6.90
CA ARG A 135 -9.99 -12.58 -6.50
C ARG A 135 -9.19 -12.05 -7.67
N VAL A 136 -8.24 -11.18 -7.37
CA VAL A 136 -7.38 -10.51 -8.36
C VAL A 136 -5.94 -10.90 -8.06
N ARG A 137 -5.31 -11.57 -9.02
CA ARG A 137 -3.88 -11.87 -8.97
C ARG A 137 -3.10 -10.70 -9.55
N VAL A 138 -2.01 -10.30 -8.92
CA VAL A 138 -1.23 -9.14 -9.34
C VAL A 138 0.20 -9.55 -9.62
N VAL A 139 0.75 -9.08 -10.74
CA VAL A 139 2.15 -9.32 -11.08
C VAL A 139 2.99 -8.16 -10.56
N ALA A 140 3.94 -8.48 -9.67
CA ALA A 140 4.91 -7.52 -9.15
C ALA A 140 6.35 -7.91 -9.51
N ASP A 141 7.25 -6.92 -9.49
CA ASP A 141 8.67 -7.15 -9.68
C ASP A 141 9.26 -7.91 -8.48
N LYS A 142 10.28 -8.74 -8.74
CA LYS A 142 10.93 -9.60 -7.74
C LYS A 142 11.49 -8.83 -6.55
N PHE A 143 11.85 -7.55 -6.70
CA PHE A 143 12.38 -6.77 -5.58
C PHE A 143 11.36 -6.58 -4.43
N VAL A 144 10.06 -6.52 -4.74
CA VAL A 144 9.00 -6.29 -3.73
C VAL A 144 9.02 -7.39 -2.66
N PHE A 145 9.32 -8.63 -3.08
CA PHE A 145 9.41 -9.81 -2.21
C PHE A 145 10.67 -9.85 -1.34
N LYS A 146 11.61 -8.94 -1.55
CA LYS A 146 12.82 -8.80 -0.72
C LYS A 146 12.62 -7.81 0.43
N ILE A 147 11.50 -7.10 0.47
CA ILE A 147 11.20 -6.12 1.53
C ILE A 147 10.76 -6.88 2.79
N PRO A 148 11.49 -6.77 3.92
CA PRO A 148 11.13 -7.45 5.15
C PRO A 148 9.75 -7.06 5.65
N GLY A 149 8.97 -8.03 6.12
CA GLY A 149 7.65 -7.82 6.71
C GLY A 149 6.48 -7.75 5.72
N LEU A 150 6.72 -7.75 4.40
CA LEU A 150 5.63 -7.69 3.41
C LEU A 150 5.11 -9.05 2.94
N ALA A 151 5.79 -10.16 3.23
CA ALA A 151 5.46 -11.47 2.67
C ALA A 151 3.98 -11.86 2.86
N SER A 152 3.46 -11.80 4.09
CA SER A 152 2.08 -12.16 4.41
C SER A 152 1.05 -11.24 3.75
N LEU A 153 1.38 -9.95 3.56
CA LEU A 153 0.51 -9.01 2.86
C LEU A 153 0.48 -9.31 1.35
N LEU A 154 1.63 -9.60 0.75
CA LEU A 154 1.71 -9.96 -0.67
C LEU A 154 0.94 -11.25 -0.96
N GLU A 155 1.03 -12.23 -0.05
CA GLU A 155 0.25 -13.47 -0.12
C GLU A 155 -1.27 -13.21 -0.03
N ALA A 156 -1.70 -12.40 0.95
CA ALA A 156 -3.10 -12.02 1.11
C ALA A 156 -3.67 -11.32 -0.14
N LEU A 157 -2.87 -10.50 -0.81
CA LEU A 157 -3.24 -9.76 -2.01
C LEU A 157 -3.03 -10.54 -3.31
N GLU A 158 -2.62 -11.82 -3.23
CA GLU A 158 -2.25 -12.65 -4.39
C GLU A 158 -1.24 -11.98 -5.33
N ILE A 159 -0.32 -11.21 -4.75
CA ILE A 159 0.77 -10.56 -5.47
C ILE A 159 1.92 -11.55 -5.60
N GLN A 160 2.32 -11.87 -6.83
CA GLN A 160 3.38 -12.85 -7.06
C GLN A 160 4.32 -12.45 -8.20
N PRO A 161 5.61 -12.83 -8.14
CA PRO A 161 6.48 -12.71 -9.30
C PRO A 161 6.00 -13.74 -10.33
N SER A 162 5.75 -13.30 -11.56
CA SER A 162 5.17 -14.19 -12.58
C SER A 162 5.93 -14.10 -13.89
N THR A 163 6.04 -15.23 -14.57
CA THR A 163 6.48 -15.32 -15.96
C THR A 163 5.26 -15.27 -16.86
N LEU A 164 5.44 -14.99 -18.16
CA LEU A 164 4.33 -15.03 -19.13
C LEU A 164 3.57 -16.37 -19.12
N ALA A 165 4.28 -17.49 -18.96
CA ALA A 165 3.66 -18.82 -18.90
C ALA A 165 2.75 -18.97 -17.67
N ILE A 166 3.21 -18.52 -16.50
CA ILE A 166 2.40 -18.54 -15.26
C ILE A 166 1.18 -17.63 -15.39
N CYS A 167 1.38 -16.42 -15.94
CA CYS A 167 0.26 -15.50 -16.19
C CYS A 167 -0.78 -16.10 -17.13
N LYS A 168 -0.35 -16.85 -18.15
CA LYS A 168 -1.24 -17.53 -19.08
C LYS A 168 -2.06 -18.61 -18.36
N LEU A 169 -1.41 -19.43 -17.54
CA LEU A 169 -2.08 -20.47 -16.77
C LEU A 169 -3.17 -19.88 -15.84
N MET A 170 -2.89 -18.77 -15.16
CA MET A 170 -3.88 -18.10 -14.30
C MET A 170 -5.12 -17.64 -15.08
N LEU A 171 -4.92 -17.15 -16.30
CA LEU A 171 -6.01 -16.75 -17.17
C LEU A 171 -6.76 -17.98 -17.70
N GLU A 172 -6.08 -19.07 -18.01
CA GLU A 172 -6.73 -20.34 -18.38
C GLU A 172 -7.56 -20.92 -17.21
N GLU A 173 -7.13 -20.72 -15.97
CA GLU A 173 -7.87 -21.04 -14.74
C GLU A 173 -9.05 -20.08 -14.46
N GLY A 174 -9.25 -19.05 -15.27
CA GLY A 174 -10.39 -18.13 -15.14
C GLY A 174 -10.22 -17.02 -14.10
N HIS A 175 -8.98 -16.72 -13.67
CA HIS A 175 -8.70 -15.66 -12.72
C HIS A 175 -8.70 -14.26 -13.35
N ILE A 176 -8.91 -13.24 -12.50
CA ILE A 176 -8.58 -11.86 -12.85
C ILE A 176 -7.07 -11.70 -12.66
N LEU A 177 -6.37 -11.23 -13.70
CA LEU A 177 -4.96 -10.88 -13.63
C LEU A 177 -4.79 -9.38 -13.82
N ALA A 178 -4.03 -8.73 -12.95
CA ALA A 178 -3.73 -7.32 -13.04
C ALA A 178 -2.24 -7.07 -13.28
N ILE A 179 -1.94 -6.23 -14.26
CA ILE A 179 -0.57 -5.89 -14.66
C ILE A 179 -0.48 -4.39 -14.88
N ALA A 180 0.56 -3.78 -14.32
CA ALA A 180 0.97 -2.43 -14.68
C ALA A 180 2.19 -2.48 -15.62
N PRO A 181 2.02 -2.30 -16.94
CA PRO A 181 3.10 -2.52 -17.91
C PRO A 181 4.32 -1.60 -17.69
N GLY A 182 4.08 -0.38 -17.21
CA GLY A 182 5.12 0.58 -16.88
C GLY A 182 5.97 0.19 -15.65
N GLY A 183 5.42 -0.65 -14.76
CA GLY A 183 6.09 -1.17 -13.57
C GLY A 183 6.80 -0.11 -12.73
N VAL A 184 7.91 -0.48 -12.10
CA VAL A 184 8.72 0.40 -11.23
C VAL A 184 9.19 1.67 -11.95
N ARG A 185 9.48 1.59 -13.26
CA ARG A 185 9.94 2.76 -14.00
C ARG A 185 8.84 3.81 -14.12
N GLU A 186 7.62 3.37 -14.46
CA GLU A 186 6.47 4.26 -14.47
C GLU A 186 6.23 4.77 -13.05
N ALA A 187 6.25 3.92 -12.03
CA ALA A 187 6.14 4.32 -10.62
C ALA A 187 7.10 5.45 -10.22
N LEU A 188 8.37 5.38 -10.61
CA LEU A 188 9.40 6.35 -10.22
C LEU A 188 9.40 7.63 -11.07
N PHE A 189 9.08 7.52 -12.37
CA PHE A 189 9.26 8.62 -13.33
C PHE A 189 7.96 9.21 -13.87
N GLY A 190 6.80 8.63 -13.59
CA GLY A 190 5.51 9.22 -13.93
C GLY A 190 5.28 10.55 -13.23
N ASP A 191 4.45 11.40 -13.83
CA ASP A 191 4.07 12.72 -13.33
C ASP A 191 2.54 12.89 -13.37
N GLN A 192 2.07 14.07 -12.96
CA GLN A 192 0.64 14.41 -12.93
C GLN A 192 -0.06 14.45 -14.30
N ASN A 193 0.67 14.31 -15.41
CA ASN A 193 0.08 14.20 -16.74
C ASN A 193 -0.21 12.74 -17.13
N TYR A 194 0.17 11.77 -16.30
CA TYR A 194 -0.09 10.34 -16.49
C TYR A 194 0.41 9.77 -17.83
N HIS A 195 1.51 10.32 -18.36
CA HIS A 195 2.14 9.75 -19.54
C HIS A 195 2.59 8.30 -19.27
N LEU A 196 2.18 7.38 -20.14
CA LEU A 196 2.51 5.96 -20.03
C LEU A 196 4.00 5.74 -20.34
N ILE A 197 4.72 5.07 -19.44
CA ILE A 197 6.16 4.81 -19.54
C ILE A 197 6.42 3.32 -19.71
N TRP A 198 5.84 2.73 -20.76
CA TRP A 198 5.91 1.29 -21.02
C TRP A 198 7.16 0.87 -21.79
N LYS A 199 7.74 1.79 -22.59
CA LYS A 199 8.87 1.50 -23.50
C LYS A 199 8.51 0.34 -24.43
N GLU A 200 9.39 -0.66 -24.56
CA GLU A 200 9.17 -1.87 -25.36
C GLU A 200 8.40 -2.98 -24.65
N ARG A 201 7.83 -2.75 -23.46
CA ARG A 201 7.12 -3.79 -22.71
C ARG A 201 5.74 -4.05 -23.30
N LYS A 202 5.69 -5.05 -24.18
CA LYS A 202 4.48 -5.51 -24.90
C LYS A 202 3.95 -6.87 -24.41
N GLY A 203 4.51 -7.39 -23.30
CA GLY A 203 4.20 -8.74 -22.79
C GLY A 203 2.73 -8.93 -22.42
N PHE A 204 2.07 -7.90 -21.88
CA PHE A 204 0.64 -7.95 -21.55
C PHE A 204 -0.25 -8.10 -22.79
N ALA A 205 0.11 -7.45 -23.91
CA ALA A 205 -0.62 -7.54 -25.16
C ALA A 205 -0.47 -8.94 -25.79
N LYS A 206 0.76 -9.47 -25.80
CA LYS A 206 1.00 -10.86 -26.21
C LYS A 206 0.20 -11.85 -25.37
N LEU A 207 0.20 -11.67 -24.05
CA LEU A 207 -0.56 -12.49 -23.12
C LEU A 207 -2.07 -12.46 -23.42
N ALA A 208 -2.64 -11.28 -23.66
CA ALA A 208 -4.06 -11.15 -23.98
C ALA A 208 -4.44 -11.84 -25.29
N ILE A 209 -3.59 -11.74 -26.32
CA ILE A 209 -3.78 -12.42 -27.62
C ILE A 209 -3.68 -13.94 -27.44
N ASP A 210 -2.63 -14.41 -26.77
CA ASP A 210 -2.35 -15.84 -26.60
C ASP A 210 -3.41 -16.54 -25.74
N ALA A 211 -3.92 -15.85 -24.70
CA ALA A 211 -4.97 -16.36 -23.81
C ALA A 211 -6.40 -16.05 -24.30
N LYS A 212 -6.55 -15.22 -25.35
CA LYS A 212 -7.84 -14.76 -25.89
C LYS A 212 -8.77 -14.15 -24.82
N VAL A 213 -8.20 -13.34 -23.94
CA VAL A 213 -8.94 -12.72 -22.81
C VAL A 213 -9.21 -11.24 -23.06
N PRO A 214 -10.32 -10.69 -22.54
CA PRO A 214 -10.58 -9.26 -22.60
C PRO A 214 -9.58 -8.47 -21.75
N ILE A 215 -9.25 -7.27 -22.22
CA ILE A 215 -8.50 -6.26 -21.45
C ILE A 215 -9.49 -5.25 -20.89
N ILE A 216 -9.44 -5.03 -19.58
CA ILE A 216 -10.11 -3.90 -18.92
C ILE A 216 -9.04 -2.87 -18.56
N PRO A 217 -9.01 -1.70 -19.25
CA PRO A 217 -8.14 -0.62 -18.84
C PRO A 217 -8.65 0.01 -17.54
N MET A 218 -7.74 0.28 -16.62
CA MET A 218 -8.00 0.99 -15.38
C MET A 218 -7.16 2.26 -15.34
N PHE A 219 -7.80 3.35 -14.96
CA PHE A 219 -7.13 4.63 -14.76
C PHE A 219 -7.57 5.25 -13.44
N THR A 220 -6.62 5.76 -12.66
CA THR A 220 -6.88 6.48 -11.41
C THR A 220 -6.40 7.92 -11.55
N LYS A 221 -7.30 8.87 -11.29
CA LYS A 221 -6.95 10.29 -11.15
C LYS A 221 -6.32 10.55 -9.78
N ASN A 222 -5.41 11.51 -9.72
CA ASN A 222 -4.74 12.00 -8.50
C ASN A 222 -3.77 11.03 -7.80
N CYS A 223 -3.53 9.82 -8.33
CA CYS A 223 -2.57 8.89 -7.74
C CYS A 223 -1.11 9.38 -7.77
N ARG A 224 -0.86 10.53 -8.42
CA ARG A 224 0.44 11.22 -8.52
C ARG A 224 0.55 12.47 -7.64
N GLU A 225 -0.51 12.90 -6.99
CA GLU A 225 -0.47 14.13 -6.18
C GLU A 225 0.24 13.94 -4.84
N ALA A 226 0.10 12.75 -4.23
CA ALA A 226 0.71 12.45 -2.94
C ALA A 226 2.24 12.27 -3.01
N VAL A 227 2.78 11.88 -4.18
CA VAL A 227 4.20 11.64 -4.38
C VAL A 227 4.62 12.26 -5.71
N ARG A 228 5.24 13.44 -5.63
CA ARG A 228 5.77 14.15 -6.80
C ARG A 228 7.19 13.69 -7.08
N ALA A 229 7.39 13.08 -8.24
CA ALA A 229 8.72 12.72 -8.70
C ALA A 229 9.53 14.00 -8.96
N MET A 230 10.77 14.06 -8.46
CA MET A 230 11.65 15.20 -8.75
C MET A 230 11.90 15.30 -10.26
N THR A 231 11.73 16.50 -10.81
CA THR A 231 11.89 16.81 -12.25
C THR A 231 13.31 17.26 -12.61
N LEU A 232 14.19 17.43 -11.62
CA LEU A 232 15.54 17.94 -11.82
C LEU A 232 16.35 16.97 -12.72
N GLY A 233 16.86 17.47 -13.86
CA GLY A 233 17.71 16.72 -14.77
C GLY A 233 16.99 15.85 -15.82
N ARG A 234 15.66 15.91 -15.93
CA ARG A 234 14.95 15.24 -17.04
C ARG A 234 15.30 15.94 -18.35
N ARG A 235 16.06 15.26 -19.23
CA ARG A 235 16.16 15.68 -20.64
C ARG A 235 14.78 15.49 -21.29
N LYS A 236 14.25 16.57 -21.85
CA LYS A 236 13.01 16.57 -22.64
C LYS A 236 13.17 15.69 -23.88
#